data_AF-F9EM17-F1
#
_entry.id   AF-F9EM17-F1
#
_cell.length_a   1.000
_cell.length_b   1.000
_cell.length_c   1.000
_cell.angle_alpha   90.00
_cell.angle_beta   90.00
_cell.angle_gamma   90.00
#
_symmetry.space_group_name_H-M   'P 1'
#
loop_
_entity.id
_entity.type
_entity.pdbx_description
1 polymer ?
#
loop_
_entity_poly.entity_id
_entity_poly.type
_entity_poly.pdbx_seq_one_letter_code
_entity_poly.pdbx_strand_id
1 'polypeptide(L)'
;MNFEPLYELKNRLENVAVVGINLAKDDFRLQRAVEQVKEYSTVAKVFKQIYDMGQKLISTDAEDKCDIFLDLLALLDAVLCTQATTYSGEKPQEIKSIAKNKDFYKELHYSELSPLIYAFTENGGGRLFIIQDAIDNNSEIFNDFRLKSYMIKGLSDKYSEIVNLATKQLKKQRKEIIPLLKDGFSPRGGKEMLARLDIISHIAKEDENDFYKYCIENGSKEMKENAISELKYCQDNIDYILDLIKTEKGKLKNKVFEALSYMSDDRAAEEWAKFLKKKPLDNIEYLRGTNQQWAIEHFNNFMEEYITELKNKTLKTAEERRTVENEINRICWVILNKES
;
A
#
# COMPACT_ATOMS: atom_id res chain seq x y z
N MET A 1 -26.25 0.21 -31.11
CA MET A 1 -26.16 -0.28 -32.51
C MET A 1 -25.79 -1.75 -32.46
N ASN A 2 -26.44 -2.61 -33.24
CA ASN A 2 -26.07 -4.02 -33.29
C ASN A 2 -24.77 -4.18 -34.10
N PHE A 3 -23.70 -4.68 -33.49
CA PHE A 3 -22.39 -4.88 -34.15
C PHE A 3 -22.22 -6.28 -34.76
N GLU A 4 -23.19 -7.17 -34.60
CA GLU A 4 -23.14 -8.55 -35.15
C GLU A 4 -22.75 -8.61 -36.63
N PRO A 5 -23.27 -7.75 -37.54
CA PRO A 5 -22.86 -7.78 -38.94
C PRO A 5 -21.38 -7.43 -39.18
N LEU A 6 -20.78 -6.60 -38.32
CA LEU A 6 -19.36 -6.25 -38.39
C LEU A 6 -18.48 -7.38 -37.83
N TYR A 7 -18.94 -8.06 -36.77
CA TYR A 7 -18.28 -9.28 -36.27
C TYR A 7 -18.36 -10.42 -37.29
N GLU A 8 -19.51 -10.61 -37.94
CA GLU A 8 -19.66 -11.59 -39.02
C GLU A 8 -18.73 -11.28 -40.19
N LEU A 9 -18.66 -10.02 -40.63
CA LEU A 9 -17.73 -9.61 -41.69
C LEU A 9 -16.27 -9.88 -41.30
N LYS A 10 -15.86 -9.54 -40.06
CA LYS A 10 -14.50 -9.80 -39.57
C LYS A 10 -14.17 -11.29 -39.61
N ASN A 11 -15.04 -12.12 -39.04
CA ASN A 11 -14.87 -13.56 -39.04
C ASN A 11 -14.76 -14.13 -40.48
N ARG A 12 -15.52 -13.59 -41.44
CA ARG A 12 -15.41 -14.02 -42.85
C ARG A 12 -14.10 -13.60 -43.48
N LEU A 13 -13.65 -12.37 -43.24
CA LEU A 13 -12.35 -11.90 -43.75
C LEU A 13 -11.19 -12.73 -43.17
N GLU A 14 -11.20 -13.01 -41.86
CA GLU A 14 -10.19 -13.88 -41.24
C GLU A 14 -10.18 -15.30 -41.83
N ASN A 15 -11.35 -15.88 -42.08
CA ASN A 15 -11.44 -17.17 -42.76
C ASN A 15 -10.87 -17.12 -44.19
N VAL A 16 -11.14 -16.04 -44.93
CA VAL A 16 -10.59 -15.83 -46.28
C VAL A 16 -9.06 -15.63 -46.23
N ALA A 17 -8.50 -15.01 -45.20
CA ALA A 17 -7.05 -14.95 -45.00
C ALA A 17 -6.43 -16.35 -44.86
N VAL A 18 -7.11 -17.26 -44.17
CA VAL A 18 -6.63 -18.63 -43.94
C VAL A 18 -6.73 -19.48 -45.20
N VAL A 19 -7.86 -19.44 -45.92
CA VAL A 19 -8.12 -20.31 -47.08
C VAL A 19 -7.52 -19.73 -48.38
N GLY A 20 -7.30 -18.42 -48.43
CA GLY A 20 -6.64 -17.72 -49.54
C GLY A 20 -7.51 -16.61 -50.12
N ILE A 21 -6.95 -15.41 -50.17
CA ILE A 21 -7.63 -14.17 -50.61
C ILE A 21 -8.15 -14.27 -52.06
N ASN A 22 -7.54 -15.11 -52.89
CA ASN A 22 -7.99 -15.35 -54.26
C ASN A 22 -9.45 -15.84 -54.31
N LEU A 23 -9.92 -16.57 -53.30
CA LEU A 23 -11.29 -17.07 -53.20
C LEU A 23 -12.32 -16.05 -52.69
N ALA A 24 -11.90 -14.85 -52.30
CA ALA A 24 -12.81 -13.84 -51.72
C ALA A 24 -13.98 -13.47 -52.65
N LYS A 25 -13.76 -13.55 -53.97
CA LYS A 25 -14.78 -13.26 -54.99
C LYS A 25 -15.83 -14.38 -55.07
N ASP A 26 -15.41 -15.62 -54.86
CA ASP A 26 -16.26 -16.82 -54.98
C ASP A 26 -16.91 -17.22 -53.64
N ASP A 27 -16.50 -16.59 -52.53
CA ASP A 27 -17.08 -16.83 -51.20
C ASP A 27 -18.43 -16.09 -51.05
N PHE A 28 -19.51 -16.80 -51.37
CA PHE A 28 -20.89 -16.33 -51.15
C PHE A 28 -21.16 -15.85 -49.71
N ARG A 29 -20.50 -16.44 -48.71
CA ARG A 29 -20.69 -16.05 -47.30
C ARG A 29 -20.04 -14.71 -47.02
N LEU A 30 -18.86 -14.45 -47.59
CA LEU A 30 -18.23 -13.13 -47.53
C LEU A 30 -19.09 -12.09 -48.26
N GLN A 31 -19.57 -12.38 -49.47
CA GLN A 31 -20.45 -11.47 -50.22
C GLN A 31 -21.70 -11.09 -49.41
N ARG A 32 -22.33 -12.08 -48.76
CA ARG A 32 -23.48 -11.85 -47.88
C ARG A 32 -23.13 -10.97 -46.68
N ALA A 33 -21.99 -11.22 -46.03
CA ALA A 33 -21.54 -10.43 -44.89
C ALA A 33 -21.26 -8.97 -45.29
N VAL A 34 -20.67 -8.74 -46.47
CA VAL A 34 -20.48 -7.39 -47.02
C VAL A 34 -21.84 -6.70 -47.25
N GLU A 35 -22.82 -7.38 -47.83
CA GLU A 35 -24.14 -6.78 -48.09
C GLU A 35 -24.89 -6.42 -46.81
N GLN A 36 -24.75 -7.21 -45.74
CA GLN A 36 -25.35 -6.89 -44.43
C GLN A 36 -24.79 -5.59 -43.82
N VAL A 37 -23.56 -5.19 -44.16
CA VAL A 37 -22.96 -3.93 -43.67
C VAL A 37 -23.54 -2.70 -44.39
N LYS A 38 -24.23 -2.88 -45.53
CA LYS A 38 -24.82 -1.78 -46.31
C LYS A 38 -25.79 -0.93 -45.51
N GLU A 39 -26.60 -1.54 -44.66
CA GLU A 39 -27.59 -0.83 -43.84
C GLU A 39 -26.93 0.19 -42.90
N TYR A 40 -25.67 -0.08 -42.51
CA TYR A 40 -24.87 0.77 -41.64
C TYR A 40 -24.13 1.89 -42.38
N SER A 41 -24.06 1.85 -43.71
CA SER A 41 -23.39 2.87 -44.53
C SER A 41 -23.98 4.28 -44.36
N THR A 42 -25.23 4.39 -43.91
CA THR A 42 -25.90 5.67 -43.63
C THR A 42 -25.67 6.18 -42.21
N VAL A 43 -25.17 5.33 -41.31
CA VAL A 43 -25.00 5.65 -39.88
C VAL A 43 -23.73 6.48 -39.65
N ALA A 44 -22.63 6.13 -40.32
CA ALA A 44 -21.38 6.86 -40.24
C ALA A 44 -20.50 6.65 -41.48
N LYS A 45 -19.65 7.64 -41.77
CA LYS A 45 -18.71 7.59 -42.91
C LYS A 45 -17.80 6.36 -42.86
N VAL A 46 -17.38 5.93 -41.66
CA VAL A 46 -16.48 4.78 -41.49
C VAL A 46 -17.14 3.45 -41.89
N PHE A 47 -18.44 3.26 -41.60
CA PHE A 47 -19.17 2.07 -42.03
C PHE A 47 -19.40 2.05 -43.53
N LYS A 48 -19.61 3.22 -44.14
CA LYS A 48 -19.64 3.36 -45.59
C LYS A 48 -18.30 2.97 -46.22
N GLN A 49 -17.17 3.40 -45.64
CA GLN A 49 -15.85 3.01 -46.11
C GLN A 49 -15.62 1.50 -46.02
N ILE A 50 -16.00 0.87 -44.90
CA ILE A 50 -15.95 -0.60 -44.73
C ILE A 50 -16.78 -1.30 -45.81
N TYR A 51 -18.01 -0.84 -46.06
CA TYR A 51 -18.87 -1.40 -47.10
C TYR A 51 -18.28 -1.25 -48.50
N ASP A 52 -17.83 -0.04 -48.86
CA ASP A 52 -17.27 0.26 -50.20
C ASP A 52 -16.00 -0.56 -50.46
N MET A 53 -15.14 -0.72 -49.44
CA MET A 53 -13.94 -1.56 -49.52
C MET A 53 -14.27 -3.06 -49.60
N GLY A 54 -15.27 -3.52 -48.85
CA GLY A 54 -15.79 -4.88 -48.95
C GLY A 54 -16.34 -5.20 -50.34
N GLN A 55 -17.13 -4.29 -50.91
CA GLN A 55 -17.66 -4.40 -52.28
C GLN A 55 -16.52 -4.44 -53.31
N LYS A 56 -15.49 -3.60 -53.14
CA LYS A 56 -14.30 -3.61 -54.00
C LYS A 56 -13.54 -4.94 -53.92
N LEU A 57 -13.40 -5.50 -52.71
CA LEU A 57 -12.71 -6.77 -52.47
C LEU A 57 -13.41 -7.96 -53.17
N ILE A 58 -14.74 -8.01 -53.14
CA ILE A 58 -15.53 -9.11 -53.73
C ILE A 58 -15.80 -8.94 -55.23
N SER A 59 -15.44 -7.80 -55.82
CA SER A 59 -15.68 -7.52 -57.25
C SER A 59 -14.40 -7.40 -58.09
N THR A 60 -13.24 -7.18 -57.47
CA THR A 60 -11.97 -6.99 -58.17
C THR A 60 -11.26 -8.30 -58.52
N ASP A 61 -10.66 -8.34 -59.72
CA ASP A 61 -9.69 -9.36 -60.16
C ASP A 61 -8.24 -8.80 -60.16
N ALA A 62 -8.03 -7.61 -59.60
CA ALA A 62 -6.75 -6.88 -59.66
C ALA A 62 -5.67 -7.45 -58.72
N GLU A 63 -4.39 -7.21 -59.06
CA GLU A 63 -3.21 -7.59 -58.24
C GLU A 63 -3.22 -6.96 -56.84
N ASP A 64 -3.79 -5.76 -56.68
CA ASP A 64 -3.84 -5.00 -55.42
C ASP A 64 -4.88 -5.54 -54.41
N LYS A 65 -5.39 -6.77 -54.62
CA LYS A 65 -6.42 -7.40 -53.78
C LYS A 65 -5.97 -7.60 -52.33
N CYS A 66 -4.67 -7.89 -52.13
CA CYS A 66 -4.08 -8.04 -50.81
C CYS A 66 -4.12 -6.74 -50.01
N ASP A 67 -3.80 -5.60 -50.63
CA ASP A 67 -3.80 -4.31 -49.94
C ASP A 67 -5.22 -3.90 -49.51
N ILE A 68 -6.20 -4.06 -50.42
CA ILE A 68 -7.62 -3.80 -50.12
C ILE A 68 -8.11 -4.70 -48.97
N PHE A 69 -7.72 -5.98 -48.99
CA PHE A 69 -8.08 -6.93 -47.94
C PHE A 69 -7.52 -6.51 -46.57
N LEU A 70 -6.22 -6.19 -46.52
CA LEU A 70 -5.54 -5.81 -45.28
C LEU A 70 -6.06 -4.48 -44.74
N ASP A 71 -6.26 -3.48 -45.60
CA ASP A 71 -6.81 -2.19 -45.19
C ASP A 71 -8.24 -2.34 -44.66
N LEU A 72 -9.06 -3.19 -45.29
CA LEU A 72 -10.42 -3.47 -44.82
C LEU A 72 -10.41 -4.14 -43.46
N LEU A 73 -9.57 -5.16 -43.27
CA LEU A 73 -9.45 -5.88 -42.01
C LEU A 73 -8.96 -4.95 -40.89
N ALA A 74 -7.94 -4.13 -41.17
CA ALA A 74 -7.40 -3.16 -40.22
C ALA A 74 -8.43 -2.09 -39.83
N LEU A 75 -9.19 -1.56 -40.81
CA LEU A 75 -10.25 -0.59 -40.54
C LEU A 75 -11.38 -1.20 -39.71
N LEU A 76 -11.80 -2.42 -40.04
CA LEU A 76 -12.83 -3.14 -39.31
C LEU A 76 -12.40 -3.45 -37.87
N ASP A 77 -11.15 -3.87 -37.67
CA ASP A 77 -10.58 -4.10 -36.35
C ASP A 77 -10.49 -2.82 -35.51
N ALA A 78 -10.05 -1.71 -36.11
CA ALA A 78 -9.99 -0.43 -35.42
C ALA A 78 -11.39 0.03 -34.95
N VAL A 79 -12.41 -0.16 -35.80
CA VAL A 79 -13.79 0.18 -35.46
C VAL A 79 -14.33 -0.74 -34.36
N LEU A 80 -14.13 -2.05 -34.45
CA LEU A 80 -14.58 -2.97 -33.41
C LEU A 80 -13.84 -2.74 -32.09
N CYS A 81 -12.54 -2.45 -32.11
CA CYS A 81 -11.78 -2.16 -30.89
C CYS A 81 -12.21 -0.87 -30.20
N THR A 82 -12.66 0.14 -30.95
CA THR A 82 -13.01 1.47 -30.39
C THR A 82 -14.49 1.66 -30.13
N GLN A 83 -15.37 1.01 -30.91
CA GLN A 83 -16.81 1.24 -30.86
C GLN A 83 -17.61 0.01 -30.42
N ALA A 84 -17.05 -1.19 -30.50
CA ALA A 84 -17.75 -2.33 -29.95
C ALA A 84 -17.74 -2.23 -28.42
N THR A 85 -18.93 -2.34 -27.84
CA THR A 85 -19.08 -2.39 -26.40
C THR A 85 -18.39 -3.64 -25.87
N THR A 86 -17.21 -3.48 -25.26
CA THR A 86 -16.62 -4.48 -24.35
C THR A 86 -17.37 -4.57 -23.01
N TYR A 87 -18.40 -3.72 -22.82
CA TYR A 87 -19.22 -3.65 -21.62
C TYR A 87 -20.27 -4.74 -21.59
N SER A 88 -19.92 -5.89 -21.02
CA SER A 88 -20.89 -6.81 -20.41
C SER A 88 -21.27 -6.28 -19.02
N GLY A 89 -22.26 -5.40 -18.96
CA GLY A 89 -23.05 -5.14 -17.76
C GLY A 89 -22.31 -4.70 -16.49
N GLU A 90 -22.12 -3.40 -16.31
CA GLU A 90 -22.37 -2.66 -15.06
C GLU A 90 -22.16 -1.16 -15.33
N LYS A 91 -22.74 -0.29 -14.49
CA LYS A 91 -22.47 1.15 -14.56
C LYS A 91 -20.96 1.37 -14.43
N PRO A 92 -20.36 2.33 -15.17
CA PRO A 92 -18.94 2.65 -15.00
C PRO A 92 -18.65 2.93 -13.53
N GLN A 93 -17.75 2.13 -12.94
CA GLN A 93 -17.30 2.36 -11.58
C GLN A 93 -16.36 3.56 -11.54
N GLU A 94 -16.52 4.41 -10.54
CA GLU A 94 -15.59 5.51 -10.29
C GLU A 94 -14.22 4.93 -9.95
N ILE A 95 -13.23 5.17 -10.82
CA ILE A 95 -11.84 4.85 -10.51
C ILE A 95 -11.39 5.84 -9.44
N LYS A 96 -11.18 5.34 -8.22
CA LYS A 96 -10.51 6.10 -7.15
C LYS A 96 -9.06 6.32 -7.54
N SER A 97 -8.81 7.35 -8.34
CA SER A 97 -7.46 7.76 -8.71
C SER A 97 -6.84 8.58 -7.59
N ILE A 98 -5.62 8.20 -7.22
CA ILE A 98 -4.75 8.95 -6.30
C ILE A 98 -4.06 10.14 -6.98
N ALA A 99 -4.22 10.32 -8.30
CA ALA A 99 -3.53 11.36 -9.09
C ALA A 99 -4.22 12.74 -9.02
N LYS A 100 -4.58 13.22 -7.82
CA LYS A 100 -5.30 14.50 -7.64
C LYS A 100 -4.43 15.76 -7.71
N ASN A 101 -3.10 15.65 -7.82
CA ASN A 101 -2.18 16.79 -7.82
C ASN A 101 -1.29 16.86 -9.09
N LYS A 102 -1.01 18.09 -9.54
CA LYS A 102 -0.29 18.42 -10.79
C LYS A 102 1.17 17.94 -10.88
N ASP A 103 1.74 17.35 -9.83
CA ASP A 103 3.16 16.99 -9.72
C ASP A 103 3.48 15.50 -9.97
N PHE A 104 2.57 14.74 -10.57
CA PHE A 104 2.69 13.27 -10.62
C PHE A 104 3.62 12.72 -11.71
N TYR A 105 3.95 13.50 -12.74
CA TYR A 105 4.68 12.99 -13.90
C TYR A 105 6.04 13.65 -14.04
N LYS A 106 7.09 12.88 -13.75
CA LYS A 106 8.45 13.14 -14.22
C LYS A 106 8.74 12.16 -15.35
N GLU A 107 9.30 12.66 -16.45
CA GLU A 107 9.72 11.85 -17.59
C GLU A 107 11.02 11.10 -17.25
N LEU A 108 10.93 10.16 -16.31
CA LEU A 108 12.04 9.30 -15.92
C LEU A 108 12.14 8.11 -16.87
N HIS A 109 13.32 7.91 -17.44
CA HIS A 109 13.59 6.78 -18.33
C HIS A 109 13.60 5.46 -17.54
N TYR A 110 13.17 4.38 -18.20
CA TYR A 110 13.18 3.05 -17.58
C TYR A 110 14.58 2.63 -17.11
N SER A 111 15.64 3.05 -17.82
CA SER A 111 17.03 2.80 -17.43
C SER A 111 17.39 3.39 -16.07
N GLU A 112 16.73 4.46 -15.63
CA GLU A 112 16.94 5.07 -14.31
C GLU A 112 16.21 4.29 -13.21
N LEU A 113 15.04 3.72 -13.53
CA LEU A 113 14.24 2.94 -12.57
C LEU A 113 14.70 1.49 -12.45
N SER A 114 15.15 0.89 -13.56
CA SER A 114 15.47 -0.53 -13.65
C SER A 114 16.48 -1.02 -12.59
N PRO A 115 17.51 -0.26 -12.18
CA PRO A 115 18.42 -0.70 -11.12
C PRO A 115 17.71 -0.82 -9.78
N LEU A 116 16.80 0.11 -9.46
CA LEU A 116 16.02 0.08 -8.22
C LEU A 116 14.96 -1.01 -8.24
N ILE A 117 14.29 -1.21 -9.38
CA ILE A 117 13.36 -2.34 -9.56
C ILE A 117 14.11 -3.64 -9.29
N TYR A 118 15.25 -3.86 -9.97
CA TYR A 118 16.10 -5.02 -9.73
C TYR A 118 16.52 -5.15 -8.27
N ALA A 119 16.96 -4.06 -7.64
CA ALA A 119 17.42 -4.08 -6.26
C ALA A 119 16.32 -4.51 -5.27
N PHE A 120 15.06 -4.16 -5.52
CA PHE A 120 13.93 -4.56 -4.68
C PHE A 120 13.27 -5.89 -5.05
N THR A 121 13.41 -6.37 -6.29
CA THR A 121 12.71 -7.59 -6.75
C THR A 121 13.56 -8.83 -6.81
N GLU A 122 14.85 -8.69 -7.13
CA GLU A 122 15.73 -9.80 -7.43
C GLU A 122 16.65 -10.15 -6.27
N ASN A 123 17.31 -11.30 -6.38
CA ASN A 123 18.36 -11.71 -5.45
C ASN A 123 19.74 -11.40 -6.06
N GLY A 124 20.72 -11.09 -5.21
CA GLY A 124 22.09 -10.84 -5.66
C GLY A 124 22.84 -9.84 -4.78
N GLY A 125 24.16 -9.82 -4.94
CA GLY A 125 25.04 -8.84 -4.30
C GLY A 125 24.89 -7.45 -4.90
N GLY A 126 25.32 -6.42 -4.17
CA GLY A 126 25.34 -5.03 -4.66
C GLY A 126 23.99 -4.29 -4.62
N ARG A 127 22.86 -4.98 -4.41
CA ARG A 127 21.52 -4.36 -4.35
C ARG A 127 21.40 -3.27 -3.28
N LEU A 128 21.98 -3.51 -2.10
CA LEU A 128 21.99 -2.53 -1.02
C LEU A 128 22.68 -1.22 -1.44
N PHE A 129 23.81 -1.32 -2.14
CA PHE A 129 24.55 -0.15 -2.61
C PHE A 129 23.73 0.65 -3.64
N ILE A 130 23.01 -0.02 -4.54
CA ILE A 130 22.13 0.65 -5.52
C ILE A 130 21.05 1.47 -4.80
N ILE A 131 20.40 0.89 -3.78
CA ILE A 131 19.37 1.60 -3.02
C ILE A 131 19.97 2.76 -2.24
N GLN A 132 21.12 2.56 -1.59
CA GLN A 132 21.79 3.60 -0.81
C GLN A 132 22.27 4.76 -1.69
N ASP A 133 22.89 4.46 -2.84
CA ASP A 133 23.32 5.45 -3.82
C ASP A 133 22.15 6.31 -4.32
N ALA A 134 21.01 5.68 -4.64
CA ALA A 134 19.81 6.42 -5.01
C ALA A 134 19.29 7.29 -3.87
N ILE A 135 19.41 6.88 -2.61
CA ILE A 135 19.01 7.69 -1.46
C ILE A 135 19.91 8.92 -1.32
N ASP A 136 21.23 8.74 -1.48
CA ASP A 136 22.21 9.79 -1.24
C ASP A 136 22.28 10.78 -2.40
N ASN A 137 22.10 10.29 -3.63
CA ASN A 137 22.34 11.07 -4.85
C ASN A 137 21.07 11.42 -5.64
N ASN A 138 19.96 10.69 -5.47
CA ASN A 138 18.72 10.93 -6.24
C ASN A 138 17.45 10.54 -5.48
N SER A 139 17.29 10.99 -4.23
CA SER A 139 16.19 10.53 -3.36
C SER A 139 14.78 10.80 -3.92
N GLU A 140 14.62 11.77 -4.81
CA GLU A 140 13.32 12.08 -5.42
C GLU A 140 12.82 10.96 -6.34
N ILE A 141 13.70 10.07 -6.82
CA ILE A 141 13.32 8.93 -7.66
C ILE A 141 12.31 8.02 -6.97
N PHE A 142 12.39 7.89 -5.63
CA PHE A 142 11.46 7.09 -4.83
C PHE A 142 10.04 7.66 -4.82
N ASN A 143 9.84 8.90 -5.29
CA ASN A 143 8.51 9.48 -5.45
C ASN A 143 7.77 8.91 -6.67
N ASP A 144 8.47 8.35 -7.66
CA ASP A 144 7.85 7.72 -8.83
C ASP A 144 6.90 6.59 -8.41
N PHE A 145 5.67 6.65 -8.89
CA PHE A 145 4.62 5.70 -8.54
C PHE A 145 4.95 4.27 -8.98
N ARG A 146 5.68 4.10 -10.08
CA ARG A 146 6.08 2.79 -10.61
C ARG A 146 7.00 2.03 -9.66
N LEU A 147 7.70 2.72 -8.76
CA LEU A 147 8.59 2.08 -7.77
C LEU A 147 7.86 1.58 -6.53
N LYS A 148 6.63 2.03 -6.23
CA LYS A 148 5.97 1.78 -4.94
C LYS A 148 5.76 0.31 -4.64
N SER A 149 5.21 -0.45 -5.60
CA SER A 149 4.95 -1.88 -5.44
C SER A 149 6.25 -2.65 -5.22
N TYR A 150 7.33 -2.25 -5.89
CA TYR A 150 8.65 -2.86 -5.72
C TYR A 150 9.25 -2.53 -4.36
N MET A 151 9.17 -1.28 -3.88
CA MET A 151 9.60 -0.91 -2.53
C MET A 151 8.85 -1.72 -1.46
N ILE A 152 7.53 -1.90 -1.62
CA ILE A 152 6.72 -2.73 -0.73
C ILE A 152 7.16 -4.19 -0.78
N LYS A 153 7.46 -4.74 -1.96
CA LYS A 153 8.04 -6.09 -2.09
C LYS A 153 9.38 -6.20 -1.34
N GLY A 154 10.18 -5.14 -1.33
CA GLY A 154 11.42 -5.04 -0.56
C GLY A 154 11.26 -5.21 0.96
N LEU A 155 10.07 -5.05 1.51
CA LEU A 155 9.79 -5.31 2.94
C LEU A 155 9.86 -6.82 3.29
N SER A 156 9.77 -7.69 2.30
CA SER A 156 9.94 -9.14 2.44
C SER A 156 11.37 -9.63 2.19
N ASP A 157 12.34 -8.72 2.02
CA ASP A 157 13.73 -9.10 1.73
C ASP A 157 14.37 -9.87 2.90
N LYS A 158 15.30 -10.78 2.56
CA LYS A 158 16.06 -11.56 3.54
C LYS A 158 17.10 -10.71 4.27
N TYR A 159 17.60 -9.65 3.64
CA TYR A 159 18.57 -8.73 4.22
C TYR A 159 17.84 -7.60 4.96
N SER A 160 18.04 -7.55 6.28
CA SER A 160 17.40 -6.55 7.15
C SER A 160 17.69 -5.11 6.75
N GLU A 161 18.86 -4.84 6.17
CA GLU A 161 19.31 -3.54 5.73
C GLU A 161 18.47 -3.03 4.56
N ILE A 162 18.09 -3.91 3.63
CA ILE A 162 17.19 -3.56 2.52
C ILE A 162 15.79 -3.29 3.07
N VAL A 163 15.28 -4.13 3.98
CA VAL A 163 13.99 -3.91 4.65
C VAL A 163 13.97 -2.56 5.37
N ASN A 164 15.06 -2.22 6.07
CA ASN A 164 15.20 -0.95 6.79
C ASN A 164 15.21 0.26 5.84
N LEU A 165 15.94 0.19 4.72
CA LEU A 165 15.94 1.28 3.73
C LEU A 165 14.58 1.42 3.07
N ALA A 166 13.94 0.32 2.66
CA ALA A 166 12.59 0.32 2.11
C ALA A 166 11.58 0.94 3.08
N THR A 167 11.60 0.52 4.35
CA THR A 167 10.73 1.06 5.40
C THR A 167 10.93 2.56 5.58
N LYS A 168 12.18 3.03 5.68
CA LYS A 168 12.50 4.46 5.82
C LYS A 168 12.00 5.28 4.63
N GLN A 169 12.17 4.78 3.40
CA GLN A 169 11.71 5.50 2.21
C GLN A 169 10.19 5.45 2.05
N LEU A 170 9.54 4.35 2.44
CA LEU A 170 8.08 4.24 2.44
C LEU A 170 7.44 5.16 3.48
N LYS A 171 8.04 5.33 4.67
CA LYS A 171 7.56 6.28 5.68
C LYS A 171 7.58 7.74 5.25
N LYS A 172 8.45 8.11 4.30
CA LYS A 172 8.50 9.46 3.70
C LYS A 172 7.39 9.71 2.67
N GLN A 173 6.64 8.68 2.29
CA GLN A 173 5.61 8.79 1.28
C GLN A 173 4.35 9.46 1.83
N ARG A 174 3.55 10.01 0.93
CA ARG A 174 2.27 10.61 1.26
C ARG A 174 1.17 9.55 1.45
N LYS A 175 0.04 9.94 2.05
CA LYS A 175 -1.08 9.06 2.42
C LYS A 175 -1.64 8.21 1.27
N GLU A 176 -1.43 8.64 0.02
CA GLU A 176 -1.84 7.92 -1.19
C GLU A 176 -1.22 6.52 -1.34
N ILE A 177 -0.14 6.22 -0.61
CA ILE A 177 0.47 4.88 -0.58
C ILE A 177 -0.33 3.86 0.25
N ILE A 178 -1.21 4.31 1.15
CA ILE A 178 -1.89 3.44 2.13
C ILE A 178 -2.70 2.32 1.46
N PRO A 179 -3.50 2.56 0.40
CA PRO A 179 -4.20 1.48 -0.29
C PRO A 179 -3.26 0.39 -0.82
N LEU A 180 -2.08 0.74 -1.32
CA LEU A 180 -1.09 -0.22 -1.79
C LEU A 180 -0.44 -1.01 -0.64
N LEU A 181 -0.22 -0.38 0.51
CA LEU A 181 0.29 -1.08 1.70
C LEU A 181 -0.74 -2.06 2.27
N LYS A 182 -2.03 -1.73 2.16
CA LYS A 182 -3.13 -2.61 2.58
C LYS A 182 -3.44 -3.73 1.59
N ASP A 183 -3.03 -3.59 0.33
CA ASP A 183 -3.25 -4.61 -0.69
C ASP A 183 -2.53 -5.91 -0.32
N GLY A 184 -3.30 -7.01 -0.25
CA GLY A 184 -2.82 -8.30 0.24
C GLY A 184 -2.43 -8.35 1.72
N PHE A 185 -2.77 -7.33 2.52
CA PHE A 185 -2.41 -7.28 3.93
C PHE A 185 -3.09 -8.39 4.74
N SER A 186 -2.31 -9.12 5.53
CA SER A 186 -2.81 -10.16 6.43
C SER A 186 -2.45 -9.84 7.88
N PRO A 187 -3.43 -9.67 8.79
CA PRO A 187 -3.17 -9.48 10.23
C PRO A 187 -2.40 -10.64 10.88
N ARG A 188 -2.38 -11.81 10.25
CA ARG A 188 -1.63 -12.98 10.72
C ARG A 188 -0.33 -13.21 9.94
N GLY A 189 0.06 -12.26 9.08
CA GLY A 189 1.31 -12.33 8.34
C GLY A 189 2.55 -12.11 9.21
N GLY A 190 3.71 -12.32 8.60
CA GLY A 190 5.01 -12.21 9.26
C GLY A 190 5.56 -10.78 9.31
N LYS A 191 6.89 -10.68 9.35
CA LYS A 191 7.64 -9.42 9.49
C LYS A 191 7.26 -8.34 8.48
N GLU A 192 6.98 -8.73 7.24
CA GLU A 192 6.62 -7.77 6.21
C GLU A 192 5.27 -7.09 6.51
N MET A 193 4.27 -7.82 7.03
CA MET A 193 3.00 -7.22 7.43
C MET A 193 3.17 -6.30 8.65
N LEU A 194 4.07 -6.62 9.57
CA LEU A 194 4.40 -5.73 10.68
C LEU A 194 5.05 -4.43 10.19
N ALA A 195 5.97 -4.52 9.22
CA ALA A 195 6.58 -3.34 8.61
C ALA A 195 5.52 -2.48 7.88
N ARG A 196 4.59 -3.12 7.17
CA ARG A 196 3.46 -2.40 6.55
C ARG A 196 2.58 -1.69 7.58
N LEU A 197 2.24 -2.33 8.70
CA LEU A 197 1.48 -1.70 9.79
C LEU A 197 2.21 -0.46 10.33
N ASP A 198 3.51 -0.60 10.62
CA ASP A 198 4.37 0.50 11.11
C ASP A 198 4.47 1.67 10.11
N ILE A 199 4.53 1.38 8.81
CA ILE A 199 4.51 2.42 7.77
C ILE A 199 3.14 3.10 7.70
N ILE A 200 2.05 2.31 7.70
CA ILE A 200 0.68 2.85 7.68
C ILE A 200 0.47 3.76 8.87
N SER A 201 0.85 3.32 10.08
CA SER A 201 0.62 4.10 11.30
C SER A 201 1.43 5.37 11.37
N HIS A 202 2.67 5.33 10.89
CA HIS A 202 3.50 6.52 10.76
C HIS A 202 2.87 7.59 9.85
N ILE A 203 2.30 7.18 8.71
CA ILE A 203 1.77 8.08 7.68
C ILE A 203 0.36 8.55 8.02
N ALA A 204 -0.50 7.63 8.44
CA ALA A 204 -1.94 7.86 8.61
C ALA A 204 -2.30 8.35 10.01
N LYS A 205 -1.53 7.96 11.03
CA LYS A 205 -1.85 8.20 12.44
C LYS A 205 -3.30 7.80 12.74
N GLU A 206 -4.12 8.67 13.30
CA GLU A 206 -5.51 8.41 13.67
C GLU A 206 -6.44 8.09 12.49
N ASP A 207 -6.10 8.49 11.25
CA ASP A 207 -6.97 8.28 10.08
C ASP A 207 -7.26 6.80 9.78
N GLU A 208 -6.42 5.90 10.30
CA GLU A 208 -6.52 4.46 10.10
C GLU A 208 -6.83 3.69 11.39
N ASN A 209 -7.47 4.37 12.35
CA ASN A 209 -7.80 3.81 13.66
C ASN A 209 -8.62 2.50 13.58
N ASP A 210 -9.62 2.45 12.71
CA ASP A 210 -10.46 1.25 12.54
C ASP A 210 -9.63 0.07 12.00
N PHE A 211 -8.63 0.34 11.17
CA PHE A 211 -7.71 -0.68 10.68
C PHE A 211 -6.81 -1.23 11.81
N TYR A 212 -6.37 -0.39 12.74
CA TYR A 212 -5.62 -0.86 13.92
C TYR A 212 -6.50 -1.74 14.81
N LYS A 213 -7.75 -1.34 15.08
CA LYS A 213 -8.72 -2.17 15.84
C LYS A 213 -8.94 -3.53 15.17
N TYR A 214 -9.12 -3.55 13.84
CA TYR A 214 -9.20 -4.79 13.07
C TYR A 214 -7.97 -5.68 13.24
N CYS A 215 -6.76 -5.11 13.21
CA CYS A 215 -5.51 -5.83 13.45
C CYS A 215 -5.41 -6.39 14.88
N ILE A 216 -5.91 -5.67 15.89
CA ILE A 216 -5.97 -6.14 17.28
C ILE A 216 -6.89 -7.37 17.37
N GLU A 217 -8.07 -7.32 16.78
CA GLU A 217 -9.06 -8.40 16.89
C GLU A 217 -8.66 -9.66 16.12
N ASN A 218 -8.03 -9.51 14.96
CA ASN A 218 -7.83 -10.61 14.01
C ASN A 218 -6.37 -11.07 13.87
N GLY A 219 -5.44 -10.30 14.42
CA GLY A 219 -4.01 -10.47 14.22
C GLY A 219 -3.35 -11.61 15.01
N SER A 220 -2.12 -11.93 14.61
CA SER A 220 -1.22 -12.74 15.44
C SER A 220 -0.90 -12.01 16.76
N LYS A 221 -0.31 -12.70 17.74
CA LYS A 221 0.07 -12.07 19.02
C LYS A 221 0.98 -10.86 18.82
N GLU A 222 1.94 -10.96 17.90
CA GLU A 222 2.88 -9.88 17.58
C GLU A 222 2.20 -8.74 16.82
N MET A 223 1.31 -9.05 15.87
CA MET A 223 0.52 -8.03 15.17
C MET A 223 -0.37 -7.25 16.15
N LYS A 224 -1.07 -7.97 17.05
CA LYS A 224 -1.89 -7.37 18.10
C LYS A 224 -1.05 -6.45 18.99
N GLU A 225 0.13 -6.89 19.40
CA GLU A 225 1.04 -6.10 20.24
C GLU A 225 1.40 -4.75 19.58
N ASN A 226 1.75 -4.77 18.30
CA ASN A 226 2.07 -3.55 17.54
C ASN A 226 0.83 -2.69 17.31
N ALA A 227 -0.30 -3.29 16.91
CA ALA A 227 -1.53 -2.55 16.65
C ALA A 227 -2.09 -1.85 17.89
N ILE A 228 -1.93 -2.42 19.10
CA ILE A 228 -2.27 -1.75 20.36
C ILE A 228 -1.46 -0.45 20.53
N SER A 229 -0.15 -0.47 20.21
CA SER A 229 0.70 0.72 20.30
C SER A 229 0.24 1.86 19.39
N GLU A 230 -0.45 1.56 18.30
CA GLU A 230 -0.97 2.58 17.37
C GLU A 230 -2.26 3.25 17.84
N LEU A 231 -2.95 2.70 18.86
CA LEU A 231 -4.15 3.33 19.44
C LEU A 231 -3.86 4.69 20.10
N LYS A 232 -2.59 4.99 20.40
CA LYS A 232 -2.14 6.26 21.00
C LYS A 232 -2.48 7.49 20.15
N TYR A 233 -2.70 7.33 18.85
CA TYR A 233 -2.95 8.46 17.94
C TYR A 233 -4.34 9.08 18.10
N CYS A 234 -5.32 8.35 18.64
CA CYS A 234 -6.71 8.81 18.72
C CYS A 234 -7.23 8.78 20.15
N GLN A 235 -7.65 9.94 20.67
CA GLN A 235 -8.18 10.08 22.04
C GLN A 235 -9.52 9.34 22.23
N ASP A 236 -10.30 9.19 21.16
CA ASP A 236 -11.59 8.46 21.18
C ASP A 236 -11.41 6.96 21.45
N ASN A 237 -10.17 6.46 21.49
CA ASN A 237 -9.87 5.08 21.85
C ASN A 237 -9.95 4.80 23.35
N ILE A 238 -10.15 5.80 24.22
CA ILE A 238 -10.09 5.64 25.67
C ILE A 238 -10.96 4.47 26.18
N ASP A 239 -12.22 4.39 25.76
CA ASP A 239 -13.12 3.32 26.23
C ASP A 239 -12.65 1.95 25.76
N TYR A 240 -12.19 1.86 24.50
CA TYR A 240 -11.66 0.61 23.94
C TYR A 240 -10.38 0.16 24.65
N ILE A 241 -9.45 1.09 24.95
CA ILE A 241 -8.23 0.81 25.70
C ILE A 241 -8.56 0.33 27.11
N LEU A 242 -9.51 0.98 27.81
CA LEU A 242 -9.95 0.57 29.14
C LEU A 242 -10.57 -0.83 29.15
N ASP A 243 -11.28 -1.23 28.10
CA ASP A 243 -11.79 -2.58 27.95
C ASP A 243 -10.68 -3.61 27.68
N LEU A 244 -9.68 -3.26 26.88
CA LEU A 244 -8.49 -4.11 26.67
C LEU A 244 -7.72 -4.35 27.98
N ILE A 245 -7.69 -3.40 28.91
CA ILE A 245 -7.05 -3.60 30.24
C ILE A 245 -7.69 -4.75 31.01
N LYS A 246 -9.02 -4.93 30.88
CA LYS A 246 -9.78 -5.96 31.58
C LYS A 246 -9.53 -7.36 30.99
N THR A 247 -9.33 -7.44 29.68
CA THR A 247 -9.26 -8.71 28.93
C THR A 247 -7.84 -9.20 28.70
N GLU A 248 -6.90 -8.30 28.40
CA GLU A 248 -5.53 -8.64 28.02
C GLU A 248 -4.62 -8.94 29.22
N LYS A 249 -3.58 -9.75 28.99
CA LYS A 249 -2.64 -10.23 30.01
C LYS A 249 -1.19 -10.16 29.55
N GLY A 250 -0.26 -10.12 30.51
CA GLY A 250 1.18 -10.14 30.25
C GLY A 250 1.65 -8.98 29.37
N LYS A 251 2.47 -9.28 28.35
CA LYS A 251 3.04 -8.27 27.45
C LYS A 251 1.99 -7.42 26.73
N LEU A 252 0.87 -8.02 26.32
CA LEU A 252 -0.21 -7.28 25.65
C LEU A 252 -0.82 -6.25 26.60
N LYS A 253 -1.09 -6.62 27.86
CA LYS A 253 -1.59 -5.69 28.87
C LYS A 253 -0.61 -4.52 29.10
N ASN A 254 0.70 -4.78 29.09
CA ASN A 254 1.70 -3.72 29.22
C ASN A 254 1.64 -2.74 28.04
N LYS A 255 1.46 -3.24 26.80
CA LYS A 255 1.24 -2.37 25.63
C LYS A 255 -0.05 -1.56 25.73
N VAL A 256 -1.11 -2.12 26.30
CA VAL A 256 -2.34 -1.37 26.55
C VAL A 256 -2.08 -0.21 27.51
N PHE A 257 -1.28 -0.41 28.57
CA PHE A 257 -0.87 0.69 29.46
C PHE A 257 0.04 1.71 28.79
N GLU A 258 0.93 1.27 27.89
CA GLU A 258 1.73 2.19 27.07
C GLU A 258 0.81 3.08 26.22
N ALA A 259 -0.16 2.51 25.51
CA ALA A 259 -1.14 3.28 24.73
C ALA A 259 -2.01 4.19 25.62
N LEU A 260 -2.46 3.69 26.78
CA LEU A 260 -3.23 4.45 27.76
C LEU A 260 -2.47 5.70 28.25
N SER A 261 -1.13 5.64 28.32
CA SER A 261 -0.31 6.77 28.77
C SER A 261 -0.43 8.01 27.88
N TYR A 262 -0.90 7.85 26.64
CA TYR A 262 -1.12 8.95 25.68
C TYR A 262 -2.53 9.55 25.76
N MET A 263 -3.43 8.99 26.58
CA MET A 263 -4.81 9.45 26.71
C MET A 263 -4.91 10.61 27.71
N SER A 264 -5.61 11.67 27.34
CA SER A 264 -5.92 12.83 28.17
C SER A 264 -7.28 12.63 28.86
N ASP A 265 -7.35 11.66 29.78
CA ASP A 265 -8.57 11.27 30.48
C ASP A 265 -8.25 10.88 31.93
N ASP A 266 -9.05 11.34 32.89
CA ASP A 266 -8.81 11.07 34.32
C ASP A 266 -8.89 9.58 34.65
N ARG A 267 -9.74 8.81 33.94
CA ARG A 267 -9.82 7.36 34.09
C ARG A 267 -8.53 6.67 33.66
N ALA A 268 -7.83 7.24 32.68
CA ALA A 268 -6.51 6.78 32.28
C ALA A 268 -5.52 6.97 33.44
N ALA A 269 -5.48 8.17 34.04
CA ALA A 269 -4.61 8.48 35.17
C ALA A 269 -4.85 7.57 36.38
N GLU A 270 -6.12 7.27 36.68
CA GLU A 270 -6.51 6.37 37.78
C GLU A 270 -6.03 4.93 37.56
N GLU A 271 -6.29 4.35 36.38
CA GLU A 271 -5.84 2.99 36.05
C GLU A 271 -4.32 2.91 35.99
N TRP A 272 -3.66 3.96 35.49
CA TRP A 272 -2.20 4.02 35.46
C TRP A 272 -1.59 4.07 36.86
N ALA A 273 -2.17 4.84 37.79
CA ALA A 273 -1.71 4.87 39.18
C ALA A 273 -1.77 3.48 39.85
N LYS A 274 -2.82 2.69 39.57
CA LYS A 274 -2.95 1.30 40.04
C LYS A 274 -1.89 0.39 39.40
N PHE A 275 -1.59 0.60 38.12
CA PHE A 275 -0.56 -0.15 37.42
C PHE A 275 0.83 0.15 37.98
N LEU A 276 1.20 1.43 38.10
CA LEU A 276 2.49 1.88 38.60
C LEU A 276 2.80 1.29 39.98
N LYS A 277 1.87 1.36 40.94
CA LYS A 277 2.05 0.84 42.31
C LYS A 277 2.44 -0.65 42.39
N LYS A 278 2.08 -1.48 41.41
CA LYS A 278 2.39 -2.92 41.44
C LYS A 278 3.87 -3.22 41.23
N LYS A 279 4.52 -2.48 40.34
CA LYS A 279 5.94 -2.60 40.01
C LYS A 279 6.47 -1.24 39.55
N PRO A 280 6.72 -0.29 40.48
CA PRO A 280 6.96 1.11 40.12
C PRO A 280 8.07 1.30 39.10
N LEU A 281 9.25 0.72 39.36
CA LEU A 281 10.41 0.85 38.46
C LEU A 281 10.23 0.16 37.10
N ASP A 282 9.57 -1.00 37.04
CA ASP A 282 9.36 -1.69 35.76
C ASP A 282 8.26 -1.02 34.94
N ASN A 283 7.24 -0.51 35.61
CA ASN A 283 6.07 0.03 34.94
C ASN A 283 6.32 1.47 34.47
N ILE A 284 7.14 2.27 35.17
CA ILE A 284 7.44 3.66 34.77
C ILE A 284 8.02 3.78 33.36
N GLU A 285 8.67 2.71 32.86
CA GLU A 285 9.20 2.65 31.50
C GLU A 285 8.13 2.81 30.42
N TYR A 286 6.87 2.43 30.71
CA TYR A 286 5.75 2.58 29.78
C TYR A 286 5.17 4.01 29.72
N LEU A 287 5.71 4.96 30.49
CA LEU A 287 5.45 6.40 30.31
C LEU A 287 6.38 7.05 29.27
N ARG A 288 7.25 6.28 28.62
CA ARG A 288 8.19 6.83 27.63
C ARG A 288 7.43 7.50 26.47
N GLY A 289 7.84 8.73 26.15
CA GLY A 289 7.31 9.50 25.02
C GLY A 289 5.97 10.18 25.25
N THR A 290 5.28 9.92 26.36
CA THR A 290 4.05 10.66 26.68
C THR A 290 4.35 12.08 27.20
N ASN A 291 3.50 13.02 26.81
CA ASN A 291 3.48 14.40 27.27
C ASN A 291 2.20 14.73 28.07
N GLN A 292 1.41 13.73 28.46
CA GLN A 292 0.21 13.94 29.26
C GLN A 292 0.57 14.48 30.64
N GLN A 293 -0.16 15.51 31.09
CA GLN A 293 0.15 16.21 32.34
C GLN A 293 0.09 15.27 33.56
N TRP A 294 -0.95 14.45 33.65
CA TRP A 294 -1.11 13.48 34.74
C TRP A 294 0.03 12.43 34.76
N ALA A 295 0.58 12.07 33.58
CA ALA A 295 1.66 11.12 33.48
C ALA A 295 2.98 11.74 33.97
N ILE A 296 3.20 13.02 33.65
CA ILE A 296 4.34 13.79 34.17
C ILE A 296 4.26 13.93 35.68
N GLU A 297 3.07 14.20 36.22
CA GLU A 297 2.85 14.28 37.67
C GLU A 297 3.10 12.94 38.38
N HIS A 298 2.58 11.83 37.84
CA HIS A 298 2.88 10.49 38.39
C HIS A 298 4.37 10.16 38.34
N PHE A 299 5.06 10.55 37.26
CA PHE A 299 6.50 10.39 37.15
C PHE A 299 7.26 11.22 38.20
N ASN A 300 6.90 12.49 38.36
CA ASN A 300 7.54 13.37 39.33
C ASN A 300 7.32 12.87 40.77
N ASN A 301 6.10 12.47 41.12
CA ASN A 301 5.79 11.91 42.43
C ASN A 301 6.61 10.63 42.70
N PHE A 302 6.69 9.73 41.71
CA PHE A 302 7.55 8.54 41.80
C PHE A 302 9.02 8.90 42.04
N MET A 303 9.53 9.92 41.34
CA MET A 303 10.92 10.37 41.50
C MET A 303 11.18 10.99 42.87
N GLU A 304 10.25 11.78 43.41
CA GLU A 304 10.36 12.34 44.76
C GLU A 304 10.40 11.25 45.83
N GLU A 305 9.51 10.26 45.74
CA GLU A 305 9.50 9.10 46.62
C GLU A 305 10.82 8.32 46.51
N TYR A 306 11.26 7.99 45.29
CA TYR A 306 12.48 7.23 45.03
C TYR A 306 13.74 7.95 45.56
N ILE A 307 13.89 9.25 45.30
CA ILE A 307 15.00 10.06 45.80
C ILE A 307 14.99 10.11 47.33
N THR A 308 13.81 10.24 47.94
CA THR A 308 13.66 10.27 49.40
C THR A 308 14.05 8.94 50.02
N GLU A 309 13.60 7.81 49.46
CA GLU A 309 14.02 6.47 49.89
C GLU A 309 15.52 6.26 49.74
N LEU A 310 16.11 6.66 48.61
CA LEU A 310 17.55 6.56 48.39
C LEU A 310 18.36 7.38 49.39
N LYS A 311 17.94 8.62 49.69
CA LYS A 311 18.60 9.48 50.70
C LYS A 311 18.60 8.86 52.10
N ASN A 312 17.54 8.10 52.42
CA ASN A 312 17.39 7.42 53.71
C ASN A 312 18.09 6.06 53.76
N LYS A 313 18.62 5.56 52.64
CA LYS A 313 19.24 4.25 52.52
C LYS A 313 20.77 4.34 52.58
N THR A 314 21.40 3.52 53.42
CA THR A 314 22.87 3.37 53.43
C THR A 314 23.27 2.23 52.50
N LEU A 315 23.96 2.53 51.39
CA LEU A 315 24.47 1.54 50.43
C LEU A 315 25.84 1.03 50.89
N LYS A 316 25.89 -0.15 51.51
CA LYS A 316 27.10 -0.69 52.16
C LYS A 316 27.96 -1.50 51.21
N THR A 317 27.35 -2.20 50.27
CA THR A 317 28.03 -3.11 49.34
C THR A 317 28.21 -2.49 47.95
N ALA A 318 29.14 -3.02 47.16
CA ALA A 318 29.30 -2.63 45.75
C ALA A 318 28.08 -3.04 44.90
N GLU A 319 27.44 -4.16 45.23
CA GLU A 319 26.27 -4.67 44.51
C GLU A 319 25.04 -3.78 44.70
N GLU A 320 24.81 -3.28 45.92
CA GLU A 320 23.74 -2.33 46.20
C GLU A 320 23.92 -1.01 45.42
N ARG A 321 25.17 -0.51 45.31
CA ARG A 321 25.47 0.69 44.51
C ARG A 321 25.22 0.45 43.03
N ARG A 322 25.66 -0.71 42.51
CA ARG A 322 25.45 -1.10 41.11
C ARG A 322 23.96 -1.26 40.78
N THR A 323 23.18 -1.79 41.72
CA THR A 323 21.72 -1.90 41.55
C THR A 323 21.11 -0.50 41.40
N VAL A 324 21.37 0.41 42.34
CA VAL A 324 20.85 1.79 42.28
C VAL A 324 21.31 2.51 41.00
N GLU A 325 22.56 2.33 40.59
CA GLU A 325 23.07 2.90 39.33
C GLU A 325 22.28 2.39 38.11
N ASN A 326 21.98 1.08 38.05
CA ASN A 326 21.16 0.51 37.00
C ASN A 326 19.72 1.07 37.02
N GLU A 327 19.12 1.22 38.20
CA GLU A 327 17.77 1.80 38.36
C GLU A 327 17.72 3.25 37.89
N ILE A 328 18.71 4.08 38.28
CA ILE A 328 18.84 5.47 37.83
C ILE A 328 19.01 5.51 36.31
N ASN A 329 19.85 4.64 35.73
CA ASN A 329 20.04 4.58 34.28
C ASN A 329 18.73 4.26 33.54
N ARG A 330 17.92 3.33 34.06
CA ARG A 330 16.59 2.99 33.50
C ARG A 330 15.66 4.21 33.55
N ILE A 331 15.59 4.89 34.69
CA ILE A 331 14.77 6.10 34.88
C ILE A 331 15.21 7.23 33.95
N CYS A 332 16.50 7.53 33.88
CA CYS A 332 17.05 8.55 32.98
C CYS A 332 16.68 8.28 31.52
N TRP A 333 16.66 7.01 31.12
CA TRP A 333 16.26 6.63 29.77
C TRP A 333 14.78 6.92 29.46
N VAL A 334 13.89 6.87 30.45
CA VAL A 334 12.48 7.28 30.28
C VAL A 334 12.38 8.78 29.99
N ILE A 335 13.23 9.59 30.62
CA ILE A 335 13.27 11.06 30.46
C ILE A 335 13.85 11.47 29.10
N LEU A 336 15.01 10.92 28.74
CA LEU A 336 15.79 11.35 27.56
C LEU A 336 15.11 11.06 26.22
N ASN A 337 14.14 10.16 26.19
CA ASN A 337 13.44 9.79 24.96
C ASN A 337 12.14 10.57 24.72
N LYS A 338 11.95 11.70 25.40
CA LYS A 338 10.89 12.66 25.05
C LYS A 338 11.24 13.53 23.84
N GLU A 339 12.49 13.50 23.35
CA GLU A 339 13.03 14.42 22.32
C GLU A 339 13.22 13.81 20.92
N SER A 340 12.80 12.56 20.68
CA SER A 340 12.94 11.86 19.38
C SER A 340 11.61 11.39 18.85
#